data_AF-A0A5M5C5E4-F1
#
_entry.id   AF-A0A5M5C5E4-F1
#
_cell.length_a   1.000
_cell.length_b   1.000
_cell.length_c   1.000
_cell.angle_alpha   90.00
_cell.angle_beta   90.00
_cell.angle_gamma   90.00
#
_symmetry.space_group_name_H-M   'P 1'
#
loop_
_entity.id
_entity.type
_entity.pdbx_description
1 polymer ?
#
loop_
_entity_poly.entity_id
_entity_poly.type
_entity_poly.pdbx_seq_one_letter_code
_entity_poly.pdbx_strand_id
1 'polypeptide(L)'
;EIHRGRALEKVGAHCRNHNAHSIGVCYEGGLDANGKPKDTRTLEQEGALLALLRELKRQFPKALIVGHRDLNPMKGCPCFDAVKEYAEIASF
;
A
#
# COMPACT_ATOMS: atom_id res chain seq x y z
N GLU A 1 0.56 11.45 9.72
CA GLU A 1 -0.28 10.71 10.68
C GLU A 1 -0.89 9.49 9.97
N ILE A 2 -1.31 8.45 10.70
CA ILE A 2 -2.03 7.30 10.12
C ILE A 2 -3.50 7.43 10.47
N HIS A 3 -4.35 7.51 9.46
CA HIS A 3 -5.81 7.53 9.64
C HIS A 3 -6.39 6.14 9.41
N ARG A 4 -7.14 5.61 10.37
CA ARG A 4 -7.81 4.31 10.25
C ARG A 4 -9.11 4.50 9.46
N GLY A 5 -9.19 3.89 8.28
CA GLY A 5 -10.37 3.88 7.42
C GLY A 5 -11.36 2.78 7.83
N ARG A 6 -11.80 1.96 6.87
CA ARG A 6 -12.63 0.78 7.16
C ARG A 6 -11.90 -0.16 8.12
N ALA A 7 -12.65 -0.79 9.03
CA ALA A 7 -12.11 -1.81 9.93
C ALA A 7 -11.54 -3.00 9.13
N LEU A 8 -10.52 -3.66 9.68
CA LEU A 8 -9.73 -4.69 8.96
C LEU A 8 -10.57 -5.90 8.54
N GLU A 9 -11.61 -6.22 9.30
CA GLU A 9 -12.55 -7.31 9.04
C GLU A 9 -13.65 -6.96 8.02
N LYS A 10 -13.73 -5.71 7.56
CA LYS A 10 -14.73 -5.26 6.59
C LYS A 10 -14.16 -5.26 5.18
N VAL A 11 -14.98 -5.70 4.23
CA VAL A 11 -14.63 -5.70 2.80
C VAL A 11 -14.31 -4.27 2.33
N GLY A 12 -13.18 -4.13 1.63
CA GLY A 12 -12.67 -2.87 1.10
C GLY A 12 -13.34 -2.42 -0.21
N ALA A 13 -12.82 -1.33 -0.78
CA ALA A 13 -13.20 -0.81 -2.10
C ALA A 13 -12.01 -0.13 -2.79
N HIS A 14 -10.81 -0.72 -2.66
CA HIS A 14 -9.52 -0.17 -3.09
C HIS A 14 -8.96 -0.83 -4.35
N CYS A 15 -9.21 -2.12 -4.58
CA CYS A 15 -8.69 -2.88 -5.71
C CYS A 15 -9.73 -3.87 -6.25
N ARG A 16 -10.21 -3.63 -7.48
CA ARG A 16 -11.21 -4.48 -8.14
C ARG A 16 -10.74 -5.93 -8.15
N ASN A 17 -11.64 -6.86 -7.82
CA ASN A 17 -11.39 -8.31 -7.68
C ASN A 17 -10.46 -8.72 -6.51
N HIS A 18 -9.94 -7.78 -5.72
CA HIS A 18 -9.09 -8.06 -4.55
C HIS A 18 -9.65 -7.52 -3.22
N ASN A 19 -10.73 -6.73 -3.27
CA ASN A 19 -11.34 -6.07 -2.11
C ASN A 19 -11.76 -7.00 -0.95
N ALA A 20 -12.16 -8.24 -1.26
CA ALA A 20 -12.70 -9.16 -0.27
C ALA A 20 -11.63 -9.88 0.57
N HIS A 21 -10.38 -9.86 0.12
CA HIS A 21 -9.28 -10.65 0.68
C HIS A 21 -7.97 -9.87 0.78
N SER A 22 -8.05 -8.55 0.85
CA SER A 22 -6.89 -7.68 1.04
C SER A 22 -7.22 -6.44 1.85
N ILE A 23 -6.21 -5.87 2.49
CA ILE A 23 -6.27 -4.60 3.20
C ILE A 23 -5.65 -3.53 2.30
N GLY A 24 -6.40 -2.47 2.02
CA GLY A 24 -5.91 -1.32 1.26
C GLY A 24 -5.23 -0.30 2.18
N VAL A 25 -3.99 0.05 1.89
CA VAL A 25 -3.29 1.18 2.53
C VAL A 25 -3.02 2.24 1.45
N CYS A 26 -3.34 3.49 1.77
CA CYS A 26 -3.15 4.62 0.88
C CYS A 26 -2.22 5.63 1.57
N TYR A 27 -1.22 6.13 0.85
CA TYR A 27 -0.57 7.38 1.23
C TYR A 27 -1.25 8.53 0.48
N GLU A 28 -1.26 9.71 1.07
CA GLU A 28 -1.80 10.91 0.42
C GLU A 28 -0.74 11.53 -0.49
N GLY A 29 -1.10 11.73 -1.76
CA GLY A 29 -0.19 12.18 -2.82
C GLY A 29 -0.26 11.26 -4.03
N GLY A 30 0.84 11.19 -4.76
CA GLY A 30 1.04 10.26 -5.88
C GLY A 30 1.05 10.92 -7.26
N LEU A 31 0.93 12.24 -7.33
CA LEU A 31 0.96 13.01 -8.58
C LEU A 31 1.96 14.17 -8.48
N ASP A 32 2.63 14.48 -9.58
CA ASP A 32 3.42 15.72 -9.71
C ASP A 32 2.53 16.94 -10.01
N ALA A 33 3.14 18.13 -10.14
CA ALA A 33 2.44 19.38 -10.43
C ALA A 33 1.68 19.38 -11.78
N ASN A 34 1.99 18.45 -12.68
CA ASN A 34 1.31 18.26 -13.96
C ASN A 34 0.26 17.14 -13.92
N GLY A 35 -0.02 16.58 -12.74
CA GLY A 35 -0.96 15.47 -12.57
C GLY A 35 -0.43 14.12 -13.08
N LYS A 36 0.89 13.96 -13.26
CA LYS A 36 1.49 12.68 -13.67
C LYS A 36 1.83 11.83 -12.45
N PRO A 37 1.66 10.50 -12.50
CA PRO A 37 2.04 9.59 -11.42
C PRO A 37 3.50 9.79 -10.99
N LYS A 38 3.70 10.09 -9.71
CA LYS A 38 5.03 10.28 -9.10
C LYS A 38 4.98 9.91 -7.63
N ASP A 39 5.96 9.15 -7.16
CA ASP A 39 6.13 8.97 -5.72
C ASP A 39 6.45 10.32 -5.08
N THR A 40 5.58 10.74 -4.18
CA THR A 40 5.60 12.04 -3.51
C THR A 40 5.44 11.87 -2.01
N ARG A 41 5.65 10.64 -1.51
CA ARG A 41 5.68 10.39 -0.08
C ARG A 41 6.74 11.28 0.58
N THR A 42 6.41 11.80 1.76
CA THR A 42 7.40 12.40 2.64
C THR A 42 8.16 11.32 3.41
N LEU A 43 9.31 11.65 3.98
CA LEU A 43 10.08 10.71 4.82
C LEU A 43 9.25 10.20 6.00
N GLU A 44 8.41 11.07 6.57
CA GLU A 44 7.49 10.70 7.66
C GLU A 44 6.41 9.73 7.19
N GLN A 45 5.88 9.91 5.97
CA GLN A 45 4.93 8.96 5.38
C GLN A 45 5.60 7.62 5.08
N GLU A 46 6.83 7.60 4.56
CA GLU A 46 7.60 6.36 4.34
C GLU A 46 7.82 5.60 5.66
N GLY A 47 8.29 6.29 6.70
CA GLY A 47 8.50 5.68 8.02
C GLY A 47 7.20 5.15 8.64
N ALA A 48 6.12 5.91 8.56
CA ALA A 48 4.81 5.50 9.06
C ALA A 48 4.24 4.31 8.28
N LEU A 49 4.40 4.30 6.95
CA LEU A 49 3.96 3.20 6.09
C LEU A 49 4.74 1.93 6.39
N LEU A 50 6.06 2.00 6.54
CA LEU A 50 6.89 0.86 6.91
C LEU A 50 6.49 0.27 8.27
N ALA A 51 6.26 1.11 9.28
CA ALA A 51 5.82 0.68 10.61
C ALA A 51 4.45 -0.02 10.55
N LEU A 52 3.49 0.56 9.81
CA LEU A 52 2.17 -0.03 9.61
C LEU A 52 2.24 -1.37 8.89
N LEU A 53 3.04 -1.47 7.83
CA LEU A 53 3.21 -2.73 7.08
C LEU A 53 3.81 -3.83 7.95
N ARG A 54 4.79 -3.52 8.80
CA ARG A 54 5.33 -4.48 9.79
C ARG A 54 4.26 -4.92 10.79
N GLU A 55 3.46 -4.00 11.30
CA GLU A 55 2.36 -4.31 12.22
C GLU A 55 1.35 -5.27 11.57
N LEU A 56 0.91 -4.96 10.35
CA LEU A 56 -0.05 -5.77 9.59
C LEU A 56 0.53 -7.13 9.23
N LYS A 57 1.79 -7.21 8.81
CA LYS A 57 2.47 -8.48 8.50
C LYS A 57 2.57 -9.38 9.74
N ARG A 58 2.84 -8.82 10.92
CA ARG A 58 2.81 -9.57 12.19
C ARG A 58 1.42 -10.14 12.49
N GLN A 59 0.36 -9.40 12.19
CA GLN A 59 -1.04 -9.86 12.36
C GLN A 59 -1.46 -10.87 11.29
N PHE A 60 -0.94 -10.73 10.06
CA PHE A 60 -1.26 -11.57 8.90
C PHE A 60 0.03 -12.10 8.24
N PRO A 61 0.72 -13.09 8.83
CA PRO A 61 2.06 -13.51 8.40
C PRO A 61 2.12 -14.00 6.95
N LYS A 62 1.03 -14.60 6.45
CA LYS A 62 0.95 -15.10 5.06
C LYS A 62 0.58 -14.03 4.04
N ALA A 63 0.30 -12.79 4.47
CA ALA A 63 -0.07 -11.72 3.55
C ALA A 63 1.12 -11.33 2.66
N LEU A 64 0.81 -11.10 1.39
CA LEU A 64 1.73 -10.51 0.42
C LEU A 64 1.65 -8.99 0.52
N ILE A 65 2.78 -8.30 0.39
CA ILE A 65 2.85 -6.85 0.29
C ILE A 65 3.11 -6.52 -1.17
N VAL A 66 2.13 -5.88 -1.81
CA VAL A 66 2.14 -5.56 -3.24
C VAL A 66 1.58 -4.16 -3.45
N GLY A 67 1.99 -3.53 -4.54
CA GLY A 67 1.39 -2.31 -5.05
C GLY A 67 0.13 -2.59 -5.85
N HIS A 68 -0.73 -1.58 -6.02
CA HIS A 68 -1.95 -1.71 -6.84
C HIS A 68 -1.61 -2.07 -8.30
N ARG A 69 -0.50 -1.53 -8.85
CA ARG A 69 -0.02 -1.87 -10.20
C ARG A 69 0.37 -3.34 -10.39
N ASP A 70 0.75 -4.03 -9.32
CA ASP A 70 1.12 -5.45 -9.40
C ASP A 70 -0.12 -6.34 -9.56
N LEU A 71 -1.27 -5.86 -9.08
CA LEU A 71 -2.58 -6.51 -9.25
C LEU A 71 -3.33 -6.01 -10.50
N ASN A 72 -3.02 -4.80 -10.95
CA ASN A 72 -3.59 -4.18 -12.15
C ASN A 72 -2.53 -3.34 -12.88
N PRO A 73 -1.80 -3.92 -13.86
CA PRO A 73 -0.72 -3.24 -14.57
C PRO A 73 -1.11 -1.95 -15.30
N MET A 74 -2.41 -1.72 -15.52
CA MET A 74 -2.94 -0.49 -16.13
C MET A 74 -2.92 0.71 -15.17
N LYS A 75 -2.53 0.54 -13.90
CA LYS A 75 -2.53 1.59 -12.88
C LYS A 75 -1.12 2.10 -12.61
N GLY A 76 -1.00 3.42 -12.43
CA GLY A 76 0.22 4.05 -11.94
C GLY A 76 0.43 3.88 -10.43
N CYS A 77 -0.64 3.71 -9.65
CA CYS A 77 -0.59 3.53 -8.19
C CYS A 77 0.23 2.28 -7.79
N PRO A 78 1.10 2.33 -6.76
CA PRO A 78 1.32 3.43 -5.82
C PRO A 78 2.41 4.42 -6.25
N CYS A 79 2.79 4.44 -7.53
CA CYS A 79 3.81 5.32 -8.12
C CYS A 79 5.26 4.98 -7.75
N PHE A 80 5.49 3.86 -7.06
CA PHE A 80 6.79 3.24 -6.78
C PHE A 80 6.68 1.70 -6.85
N ASP A 81 7.82 1.01 -6.78
CA ASP A 81 7.91 -0.46 -6.77
C ASP A 81 7.82 -1.00 -5.34
N ALA A 82 6.59 -1.26 -4.89
CA ALA A 82 6.33 -1.70 -3.52
C ALA A 82 6.89 -3.10 -3.21
N VAL A 83 6.86 -4.02 -4.18
CA VAL A 83 7.40 -5.37 -3.98
C VAL A 83 8.90 -5.32 -3.73
N LYS A 84 9.63 -4.53 -4.52
CA LYS A 84 11.07 -4.34 -4.34
C LYS A 84 11.39 -3.61 -3.03
N GLU A 85 10.68 -2.52 -2.74
CA GLU A 85 10.94 -1.69 -1.55
C GLU A 85 10.70 -2.46 -0.24
N TYR A 86 9.70 -3.34 -0.23
CA TYR A 86 9.27 -4.07 0.97
C TYR A 86 9.70 -5.55 0.99
N ALA A 87 10.65 -5.95 0.14
CA ALA A 87 11.09 -7.35 0.04
C ALA A 87 11.58 -7.94 1.38
N GLU A 88 12.25 -7.13 2.21
CA GLU A 88 12.78 -7.56 3.51
C GLU A 88 11.66 -7.86 4.52
N ILE A 89 10.54 -7.16 4.45
CA ILE A 89 9.38 -7.42 5.32
C ILE A 89 8.42 -8.47 4.74
N ALA A 90 8.46 -8.70 3.42
CA ALA A 90 7.65 -9.72 2.75
C ALA A 90 8.14 -11.15 3.04
N SER A 91 9.41 -11.30 3.42
CA SER A 91 10.10 -12.60 3.59
C SER A 91 9.91 -13.27 4.96
N PHE A 92 9.23 -12.60 5.91
CA PHE A 92 8.85 -13.14 7.22
C PHE A 92 7.38 -13.57 7.25
#